data_AF-A0A401M9U6-F1
#
_entry.id   AF-A0A401M9U6-F1
#
_cell.length_a   1.000
_cell.length_b   1.000
_cell.length_c   1.000
_cell.angle_alpha   90.00
_cell.angle_beta   90.00
_cell.angle_gamma   90.00
#
_symmetry.space_group_name_H-M   'P 1'
#
loop_
_entity.id
_entity.type
_entity.pdbx_description
1 polymer ?
#
loop_
_entity_poly.entity_id
_entity_poly.type
_entity_poly.pdbx_seq_one_letter_code
_entity_poly.pdbx_strand_id
1 'polypeptide(L)'
;MPMTPIAVMSLTAKMAVGGRFLRMSLSVAVRPPSASNAEWITRSRVHTHHVDAFSSPTFGPVATFGPAGRLRLVHRRIARWTPAWPIDPDVQVVAMTPYTGFTPGLVRAVIEHTGARGLVLEGFGLGNLPGSLTSVVGDLTESGVLVVIASRVMAGGTFPVYGGDGGGVGLESVGAVFAGGLSAAKARLLLMCCLPGASTAEARARLVHALDVIDGRSGGEQ
;
A
#
# COMPACT_ATOMS: atom_id res chain seq x y z
N MET A 1 30.52 4.18 -23.15
CA MET A 1 29.04 4.02 -23.11
C MET A 1 28.45 5.30 -22.56
N PRO A 2 27.43 5.89 -23.20
CA PRO A 2 26.85 7.14 -22.72
C PRO A 2 26.23 6.91 -21.35
N MET A 3 26.60 7.77 -20.40
CA MET A 3 26.05 7.77 -19.04
C MET A 3 24.61 8.29 -19.10
N THR A 4 23.66 7.49 -18.63
CA THR A 4 22.26 7.90 -18.47
C THR A 4 21.96 8.09 -16.97
N PRO A 5 21.23 9.15 -16.57
CA PRO A 5 21.34 9.68 -15.21
C PRO A 5 20.37 9.05 -14.20
N ILE A 6 20.92 8.83 -13.01
CA ILE A 6 20.40 9.04 -11.63
C ILE A 6 18.87 9.19 -11.46
N ALA A 7 18.25 8.38 -10.60
CA ALA A 7 16.95 8.74 -10.03
C ALA A 7 16.64 8.12 -8.64
N VAL A 8 16.11 8.96 -7.74
CA VAL A 8 15.66 8.71 -6.35
C VAL A 8 14.17 8.35 -6.32
N MET A 9 13.71 7.57 -5.33
CA MET A 9 12.27 7.29 -5.07
C MET A 9 11.62 8.47 -4.34
N SER A 10 10.55 9.01 -4.93
CA SER A 10 9.66 9.96 -4.29
C SER A 10 8.25 9.75 -4.84
N LEU A 11 7.31 9.29 -4.03
CA LEU A 11 5.89 9.45 -4.33
C LEU A 11 5.53 10.90 -4.01
N THR A 12 5.82 11.86 -4.89
CA THR A 12 5.42 13.26 -4.67
C THR A 12 3.96 13.44 -5.11
N ALA A 13 3.02 13.43 -4.17
CA ALA A 13 1.71 14.02 -4.32
C ALA A 13 1.81 15.53 -4.01
N LYS A 14 1.55 16.39 -5.01
CA LYS A 14 1.31 17.82 -4.77
C LYS A 14 -0.17 17.98 -4.41
N MET A 15 -0.46 18.34 -3.18
CA MET A 15 -1.81 18.65 -2.70
C MET A 15 -1.92 20.16 -2.46
N ALA A 16 -2.98 20.78 -2.94
CA ALA A 16 -3.35 22.14 -2.57
C ALA A 16 -4.54 22.06 -1.62
N VAL A 17 -4.37 22.50 -0.38
CA VAL A 17 -5.47 22.63 0.60
C VAL A 17 -5.44 24.07 1.10
N GLY A 18 -6.52 24.84 0.83
CA GLY A 18 -6.69 26.20 1.35
C GLY A 18 -5.58 27.19 0.95
N GLY A 19 -5.07 27.13 -0.29
CA GLY A 19 -4.01 28.04 -0.77
C GLY A 19 -2.61 27.73 -0.26
N ARG A 20 -2.40 26.62 0.47
CA ARG A 20 -1.08 26.14 0.90
C ARG A 20 -0.76 24.80 0.23
N PHE A 21 0.45 24.68 -0.31
CA PHE A 21 0.94 23.46 -0.94
C PHE A 21 1.43 22.48 0.12
N LEU A 22 0.76 21.33 0.28
CA LEU A 22 1.31 20.18 1.01
C LEU A 22 1.97 19.24 0.00
N ARG A 23 3.27 19.01 0.20
CA ARG A 23 4.07 18.04 -0.57
C ARG A 23 4.09 16.72 0.19
N MET A 24 3.14 15.82 -0.07
CA MET A 24 3.24 14.45 0.46
C MET A 24 4.24 13.70 -0.40
N SER A 25 5.39 13.37 0.16
CA SER A 25 6.44 12.57 -0.48
C SER A 25 6.53 11.23 0.25
N LEU A 26 6.18 10.09 -0.36
CA LEU A 26 6.71 8.79 0.12
C LEU A 26 8.17 8.76 -0.33
N SER A 27 9.01 9.42 0.46
CA SER A 27 10.44 9.57 0.22
C SER A 27 11.19 8.36 0.76
N VAL A 28 12.23 7.97 0.04
CA VAL A 28 13.35 7.24 0.62
C VAL A 28 14.02 8.15 1.64
N ALA A 29 14.01 7.77 2.91
CA ALA A 29 14.83 8.42 3.92
C ALA A 29 16.29 7.97 3.70
N VAL A 30 17.18 8.94 3.46
CA VAL A 30 18.64 8.74 3.45
C VAL A 30 19.18 9.50 4.66
N ARG A 31 19.91 8.83 5.55
CA ARG A 31 20.62 9.46 6.67
C ARG A 31 22.13 9.44 6.38
N PRO A 32 22.88 10.53 6.64
CA PRO A 32 24.34 10.50 6.61
C PRO A 32 24.90 9.73 7.82
N PRO A 33 26.06 9.07 7.69
CA PRO A 33 26.53 8.11 8.68
C PRO A 33 26.90 8.79 10.01
N SER A 34 26.45 8.22 11.13
CA SER A 34 27.19 8.28 12.39
C SER A 34 28.16 7.10 12.46
N ALA A 35 29.31 7.29 13.11
CA ALA A 35 30.60 6.57 12.95
C ALA A 35 30.65 5.02 13.02
N SER A 36 29.55 4.30 13.08
CA SER A 36 29.55 2.84 12.99
C SER A 36 28.13 2.34 12.67
N ASN A 37 27.88 1.95 11.42
CA ASN A 37 26.96 0.89 10.95
C ASN A 37 26.37 1.23 9.57
N ALA A 38 26.17 0.18 8.76
CA ALA A 38 25.55 0.29 7.45
C ALA A 38 24.06 0.65 7.58
N GLU A 39 23.65 1.78 7.01
CA GLU A 39 22.29 2.32 7.17
C GLU A 39 21.42 2.07 5.93
N TRP A 40 20.11 1.85 6.17
CA TRP A 40 19.16 1.24 5.25
C TRP A 40 18.22 2.27 4.58
N ILE A 41 17.92 2.09 3.30
CA ILE A 41 16.81 2.76 2.60
C ILE A 41 15.55 1.89 2.69
N THR A 42 14.49 2.33 3.36
CA THR A 42 13.42 1.40 3.76
C THR A 42 11.98 1.88 3.56
N ARG A 43 11.04 0.92 3.67
CA ARG A 43 9.63 1.04 3.29
C ARG A 43 8.73 1.42 4.48
N SER A 44 9.07 1.05 5.73
CA SER A 44 8.15 1.17 6.87
C SER A 44 8.86 1.53 8.17
N ARG A 45 8.17 2.28 9.05
CA ARG A 45 8.60 2.47 10.44
C ARG A 45 8.27 1.19 11.24
N VAL A 46 9.27 0.59 11.86
CA VAL A 46 9.20 -0.66 12.65
C VAL A 46 9.43 -0.43 14.13
N HIS A 47 9.91 0.76 14.53
CA HIS A 47 10.10 1.11 15.93
C HIS A 47 9.65 2.55 16.24
N THR A 48 9.20 2.77 17.47
CA THR A 48 8.65 4.07 17.89
C THR A 48 9.73 5.09 18.24
N HIS A 49 10.89 4.67 18.73
CA HIS A 49 11.90 5.62 19.26
C HIS A 49 13.36 5.26 18.96
N HIS A 50 13.62 4.14 18.28
CA HIS A 50 15.01 3.73 18.03
C HIS A 50 15.53 4.49 16.82
N VAL A 51 16.82 4.81 16.82
CA VAL A 51 17.45 5.50 15.69
C VAL A 51 17.38 4.68 14.40
N ASP A 52 17.26 3.36 14.51
CA ASP A 52 17.01 2.41 13.42
C ASP A 52 15.53 2.04 13.32
N ALA A 53 14.66 3.05 13.41
CA ALA A 53 13.20 2.86 13.38
C ALA A 53 12.64 2.43 12.01
N PHE A 54 13.46 2.33 10.98
CA PHE A 54 13.04 2.21 9.59
C PHE A 54 13.58 0.90 9.01
N SER A 55 12.71 0.02 8.52
CA SER A 55 13.07 -1.27 7.93
C SER A 55 12.19 -1.64 6.72
N SER A 56 12.74 -2.50 5.85
CA SER A 56 12.05 -3.07 4.69
C SER A 56 12.13 -4.59 4.79
N PRO A 57 11.35 -5.22 5.69
CA PRO A 57 11.54 -6.63 6.04
C PRO A 57 11.41 -7.59 4.86
N THR A 58 10.55 -7.26 3.90
CA THR A 58 10.24 -8.12 2.74
C THR A 58 11.21 -7.97 1.58
N PHE A 59 11.70 -6.75 1.33
CA PHE A 59 12.48 -6.46 0.11
C PHE A 59 13.94 -6.09 0.40
N GLY A 60 14.29 -5.87 1.66
CA GLY A 60 15.58 -5.31 2.03
C GLY A 60 15.76 -3.86 1.56
N PRO A 61 16.96 -3.30 1.71
CA PRO A 61 17.26 -1.92 1.36
C PRO A 61 17.50 -1.77 -0.13
N VAL A 62 17.22 -0.58 -0.65
CA VAL A 62 17.59 -0.20 -2.03
C VAL A 62 19.10 -0.08 -2.21
N ALA A 63 19.78 0.44 -1.20
CA ALA A 63 21.22 0.65 -1.17
C ALA A 63 21.74 0.52 0.26
N THR A 64 23.02 0.22 0.38
CA THR A 64 23.74 0.18 1.65
C THR A 64 24.97 1.06 1.57
N PHE A 65 25.41 1.59 2.72
CA PHE A 65 26.69 2.29 2.83
C PHE A 65 27.77 1.32 3.32
N GLY A 66 28.85 1.22 2.56
CA GLY A 66 30.07 0.54 2.95
C GLY A 66 31.03 1.47 3.73
N PRO A 67 32.22 0.97 4.08
CA PRO A 67 33.26 1.75 4.75
C PRO A 67 33.56 3.07 4.03
N ALA A 68 33.89 4.11 4.80
CA ALA A 68 34.14 5.46 4.31
C ALA A 68 32.96 6.10 3.54
N GLY A 69 31.71 5.67 3.80
CA GLY A 69 30.52 6.28 3.20
C GLY A 69 30.30 5.90 1.73
N ARG A 70 30.96 4.85 1.23
CA ARG A 70 30.77 4.40 -0.15
C ARG A 70 29.37 3.79 -0.32
N LEU A 71 28.53 4.42 -1.14
CA LEU A 71 27.21 3.91 -1.48
C LEU A 71 27.33 2.67 -2.39
N ARG A 72 26.66 1.59 -2.01
CA ARG A 72 26.48 0.38 -2.83
C ARG A 72 24.99 0.16 -3.09
N LEU A 73 24.59 0.17 -4.35
CA LEU A 73 23.24 -0.19 -4.74
C LEU A 73 23.02 -1.70 -4.58
N VAL A 74 21.95 -2.08 -3.89
CA VAL A 74 21.53 -3.48 -3.71
C VAL A 74 20.50 -3.86 -4.78
N HIS A 75 19.53 -2.97 -5.03
CA HIS A 75 18.51 -3.14 -6.07
C HIS A 75 18.74 -2.14 -7.21
N ARG A 76 18.82 -2.63 -8.45
CA ARG A 76 19.09 -1.80 -9.64
C ARG A 76 17.83 -1.28 -10.34
N ARG A 77 16.68 -1.93 -10.15
CA ARG A 77 15.38 -1.51 -10.69
C ARG A 77 14.36 -1.45 -9.57
N ILE A 78 13.70 -0.31 -9.42
CA ILE A 78 12.60 -0.11 -8.48
C ILE A 78 11.42 0.38 -9.30
N ALA A 79 10.30 -0.33 -9.22
CA ALA A 79 9.07 0.08 -9.88
C ALA A 79 8.61 1.45 -9.38
N ARG A 80 8.13 2.27 -10.31
CA ARG A 80 7.58 3.59 -10.02
C ARG A 80 6.18 3.67 -10.56
N TRP A 81 5.26 4.07 -9.71
CA TRP A 81 3.91 4.41 -10.11
C TRP A 81 3.61 5.84 -9.66
N THR A 82 2.94 6.59 -10.52
CA THR A 82 2.53 7.97 -10.25
C THR A 82 1.16 8.16 -10.88
N PRO A 83 0.17 8.70 -10.15
CA PRO A 83 -1.15 8.94 -10.72
C PRO A 83 -1.04 9.98 -11.84
N ALA A 84 -1.65 9.69 -12.98
CA ALA A 84 -1.71 10.59 -14.13
C ALA A 84 -2.86 11.62 -14.02
N TRP A 85 -3.50 11.69 -12.86
CA TRP A 85 -4.70 12.49 -12.60
C TRP A 85 -4.54 13.29 -11.29
N PRO A 86 -5.35 14.33 -11.07
CA PRO A 86 -5.35 15.09 -9.82
C PRO A 86 -5.70 14.21 -8.61
N ILE A 87 -5.02 14.47 -7.50
CA ILE A 87 -5.26 13.76 -6.24
C ILE A 87 -6.16 14.64 -5.36
N ASP A 88 -7.13 14.01 -4.70
CA ASP A 88 -8.02 14.67 -3.74
C ASP A 88 -7.66 14.20 -2.32
N PRO A 89 -7.19 15.09 -1.43
CA PRO A 89 -6.87 14.73 -0.04
C PRO A 89 -8.11 14.41 0.80
N ASP A 90 -9.28 14.92 0.41
CA ASP A 90 -10.52 14.81 1.20
C ASP A 90 -11.28 13.52 0.88
N VAL A 91 -10.81 12.74 -0.10
CA VAL A 91 -11.40 11.44 -0.46
C VAL A 91 -11.37 10.49 0.74
N GLN A 92 -12.55 10.00 1.12
CA GLN A 92 -12.68 9.13 2.28
C GLN A 92 -12.34 7.68 1.93
N VAL A 93 -11.27 7.20 2.58
CA VAL A 93 -10.88 5.78 2.59
C VAL A 93 -10.67 5.36 4.03
N VAL A 94 -11.37 4.31 4.45
CA VAL A 94 -11.29 3.75 5.80
C VAL A 94 -10.27 2.62 5.82
N ALA A 95 -9.53 2.47 6.92
CA ALA A 95 -8.74 1.28 7.21
C ALA A 95 -9.20 0.67 8.54
N MET A 96 -9.42 -0.63 8.58
CA MET A 96 -9.83 -1.36 9.78
C MET A 96 -8.98 -2.61 9.95
N THR A 97 -8.86 -3.04 11.21
CA THR A 97 -8.02 -4.18 11.62
C THR A 97 -8.93 -5.27 12.21
N PRO A 98 -9.54 -6.14 11.39
CA PRO A 98 -10.38 -7.23 11.89
C PRO A 98 -9.68 -8.13 12.91
N TYR A 99 -10.42 -8.56 13.92
CA TYR A 99 -9.96 -9.48 14.98
C TYR A 99 -10.92 -10.68 15.11
N THR A 100 -10.58 -11.64 15.97
CA THR A 100 -11.44 -12.81 16.21
C THR A 100 -12.74 -12.38 16.88
N GLY A 101 -13.89 -12.67 16.28
CA GLY A 101 -15.20 -12.18 16.75
C GLY A 101 -15.53 -10.76 16.29
N PHE A 102 -14.85 -10.25 15.26
CA PHE A 102 -15.16 -8.94 14.68
C PHE A 102 -16.60 -8.90 14.13
N THR A 103 -17.37 -7.93 14.60
CA THR A 103 -18.78 -7.79 14.21
C THR A 103 -18.92 -7.21 12.81
N PRO A 104 -19.57 -7.91 11.87
CA PRO A 104 -19.76 -7.43 10.49
C PRO A 104 -20.48 -6.07 10.40
N GLY A 105 -21.40 -5.79 11.33
CA GLY A 105 -22.12 -4.52 11.42
C GLY A 105 -21.24 -3.29 11.66
N LEU A 106 -20.06 -3.44 12.26
CA LEU A 106 -19.13 -2.32 12.45
C LEU A 106 -18.61 -1.79 11.11
N VAL A 107 -18.33 -2.69 10.16
CA VAL A 107 -17.88 -2.26 8.83
C VAL A 107 -18.98 -1.47 8.14
N ARG A 108 -20.22 -1.99 8.16
CA ARG A 108 -21.37 -1.32 7.53
C ARG A 108 -21.61 0.07 8.12
N ALA A 109 -21.68 0.15 9.45
CA ALA A 109 -21.92 1.42 10.14
C ALA A 109 -20.85 2.47 9.82
N VAL A 110 -19.57 2.08 9.77
CA VAL A 110 -18.49 3.01 9.43
C VAL A 110 -18.58 3.48 7.98
N ILE A 111 -18.81 2.58 7.04
CA ILE A 111 -18.92 2.95 5.61
C ILE A 111 -20.14 3.85 5.38
N GLU A 112 -21.29 3.51 5.96
CA GLU A 112 -22.51 4.31 5.87
C GLU A 112 -22.31 5.71 6.46
N HIS A 113 -21.70 5.81 7.64
CA HIS A 113 -21.48 7.10 8.30
C HIS A 113 -20.45 7.98 7.59
N THR A 114 -19.40 7.38 7.03
CA THR A 114 -18.31 8.14 6.38
C THR A 114 -18.54 8.41 4.90
N GLY A 115 -19.43 7.66 4.24
CA GLY A 115 -19.58 7.68 2.79
C GLY A 115 -18.30 7.24 2.05
N ALA A 116 -17.43 6.47 2.70
CA ALA A 116 -16.14 6.08 2.14
C ALA A 116 -16.32 5.19 0.90
N ARG A 117 -15.66 5.57 -0.20
CA ARG A 117 -15.65 4.79 -1.45
C ARG A 117 -14.54 3.72 -1.48
N GLY A 118 -13.74 3.67 -0.43
CA GLY A 118 -12.67 2.70 -0.27
C GLY A 118 -12.56 2.20 1.16
N LEU A 119 -12.27 0.91 1.30
CA LEU A 119 -12.05 0.22 2.56
C LEU A 119 -10.79 -0.62 2.46
N VAL A 120 -9.91 -0.51 3.46
CA VAL A 120 -8.76 -1.40 3.63
C VAL A 120 -8.98 -2.26 4.86
N LEU A 121 -8.95 -3.58 4.72
CA LEU A 121 -9.04 -4.52 5.83
C LEU A 121 -7.69 -5.18 6.05
N GLU A 122 -7.19 -5.12 7.28
CA GLU A 122 -5.96 -5.81 7.65
C GLU A 122 -6.23 -7.25 8.08
N GLY A 123 -6.04 -8.19 7.15
CA GLY A 123 -6.24 -9.62 7.37
C GLY A 123 -5.16 -10.30 8.21
N PHE A 124 -5.43 -11.56 8.51
CA PHE A 124 -4.54 -12.51 9.17
C PHE A 124 -3.62 -13.18 8.14
N GLY A 125 -2.32 -13.27 8.43
CA GLY A 125 -1.36 -13.99 7.58
C GLY A 125 -1.36 -13.49 6.13
N LEU A 126 -1.77 -14.35 5.20
CA LEU A 126 -1.86 -14.08 3.76
C LEU A 126 -3.06 -13.19 3.36
N GLY A 127 -3.78 -12.61 4.33
CA GLY A 127 -4.93 -11.74 4.08
C GLY A 127 -6.29 -12.40 4.37
N ASN A 128 -6.32 -13.50 5.12
CA ASN A 128 -7.59 -14.11 5.51
C ASN A 128 -8.36 -13.21 6.48
N LEU A 129 -9.69 -13.27 6.45
CA LEU A 129 -10.59 -12.56 7.35
C LEU A 129 -11.45 -13.56 8.14
N PRO A 130 -12.12 -13.14 9.23
CA PRO A 130 -13.21 -13.92 9.80
C PRO A 130 -14.26 -14.19 8.72
N GLY A 131 -14.75 -15.44 8.63
CA GLY A 131 -15.68 -15.85 7.57
C GLY A 131 -16.95 -14.99 7.49
N SER A 132 -17.41 -14.47 8.63
CA SER A 132 -18.54 -13.54 8.76
C SER A 132 -18.38 -12.22 7.99
N LEU A 133 -17.16 -11.86 7.57
CA LEU A 133 -16.92 -10.65 6.78
C LEU A 133 -17.06 -10.86 5.27
N THR A 134 -17.07 -12.11 4.78
CA THR A 134 -17.11 -12.38 3.33
C THR A 134 -18.35 -11.78 2.68
N SER A 135 -19.53 -11.98 3.30
CA SER A 135 -20.79 -11.42 2.81
C SER A 135 -20.79 -9.89 2.85
N VAL A 136 -20.28 -9.27 3.92
CA VAL A 136 -20.17 -7.80 3.99
C VAL A 136 -19.24 -7.27 2.91
N VAL A 137 -18.12 -7.94 2.64
CA VAL A 137 -17.21 -7.55 1.58
C VAL A 137 -17.91 -7.60 0.22
N GLY A 138 -18.67 -8.67 -0.06
CA GLY A 138 -19.48 -8.78 -1.28
C GLY A 138 -20.51 -7.65 -1.42
N ASP A 139 -21.31 -7.39 -0.38
CA ASP A 139 -22.30 -6.32 -0.43
C ASP A 139 -21.66 -4.94 -0.67
N LEU A 140 -20.49 -4.69 -0.08
CA LEU A 140 -19.75 -3.44 -0.25
C LEU A 140 -19.18 -3.30 -1.67
N THR A 141 -18.63 -4.36 -2.24
CA THR A 141 -18.09 -4.32 -3.60
C THR A 141 -19.22 -4.16 -4.63
N GLU A 142 -20.36 -4.81 -4.42
CA GLU A 142 -21.56 -4.66 -5.25
C GLU A 142 -22.14 -3.24 -5.18
N SER A 143 -22.13 -2.62 -4.00
CA SER A 143 -22.55 -1.22 -3.82
C SER A 143 -21.50 -0.19 -4.29
N GLY A 144 -20.38 -0.63 -4.84
CA GLY A 144 -19.38 0.22 -5.49
C GLY A 144 -18.26 0.72 -4.58
N VAL A 145 -18.10 0.16 -3.38
CA VAL A 145 -16.99 0.43 -2.47
C VAL A 145 -15.82 -0.49 -2.81
N LEU A 146 -14.64 0.09 -3.05
CA LEU A 146 -13.44 -0.71 -3.29
C LEU A 146 -12.87 -1.27 -1.99
N VAL A 147 -12.90 -2.59 -1.85
CA VAL A 147 -12.35 -3.29 -0.68
C VAL A 147 -10.96 -3.85 -1.01
N VAL A 148 -9.97 -3.45 -0.22
CA VAL A 148 -8.57 -3.89 -0.35
C VAL A 148 -8.14 -4.67 0.89
N ILE A 149 -7.55 -5.84 0.67
CA ILE A 149 -7.06 -6.72 1.73
C ILE A 149 -5.55 -6.53 1.87
N ALA A 150 -5.12 -6.03 3.03
CA ALA A 150 -3.72 -5.95 3.41
C ALA A 150 -3.42 -6.94 4.55
N SER A 151 -2.15 -7.16 4.86
CA SER A 151 -1.76 -7.99 6.02
C SER A 151 -1.36 -7.11 7.20
N ARG A 152 -1.72 -7.54 8.41
CA ARG A 152 -1.18 -6.97 9.66
C ARG A 152 0.23 -7.44 9.96
N VAL A 153 0.68 -8.50 9.28
CA VAL A 153 2.01 -9.06 9.48
C VAL A 153 3.03 -8.10 8.88
N MET A 154 4.09 -7.82 9.63
CA MET A 154 5.09 -6.82 9.27
C MET A 154 5.88 -7.15 7.99
N ALA A 155 5.97 -8.43 7.63
CA ALA A 155 6.73 -8.93 6.51
C ALA A 155 5.91 -9.95 5.71
N GLY A 156 6.01 -9.87 4.39
CA GLY A 156 5.36 -10.77 3.46
C GLY A 156 4.38 -10.01 2.58
N GLY A 157 3.33 -10.70 2.14
CA GLY A 157 2.28 -10.11 1.33
C GLY A 157 0.97 -10.86 1.46
N THR A 158 -0.05 -10.34 0.80
CA THR A 158 -1.38 -10.95 0.75
C THR A 158 -1.57 -11.69 -0.57
N PHE A 159 -2.06 -12.92 -0.50
CA PHE A 159 -2.23 -13.81 -1.64
C PHE A 159 -3.50 -14.65 -1.45
N PRO A 160 -4.42 -14.68 -2.43
CA PRO A 160 -5.65 -15.45 -2.34
C PRO A 160 -5.36 -16.95 -2.57
N VAL A 161 -5.00 -17.65 -1.50
CA VAL A 161 -4.65 -19.09 -1.56
C VAL A 161 -5.75 -19.99 -1.02
N TYR A 162 -6.38 -19.60 0.09
CA TYR A 162 -7.36 -20.44 0.77
C TYR A 162 -8.79 -20.14 0.28
N GLY A 163 -9.56 -21.19 0.00
CA GLY A 163 -10.99 -21.10 -0.31
C GLY A 163 -11.89 -20.99 0.92
N GLY A 164 -13.20 -20.92 0.67
CA GLY A 164 -14.23 -20.83 1.71
C GLY A 164 -14.38 -19.43 2.30
N ASP A 165 -15.32 -19.29 3.22
CA ASP A 165 -15.63 -18.02 3.87
C ASP A 165 -14.43 -17.51 4.68
N GLY A 166 -14.03 -16.27 4.40
CA GLY A 166 -12.89 -15.62 5.04
C GLY A 166 -11.53 -16.04 4.46
N GLY A 167 -11.51 -17.07 3.61
CA GLY A 167 -10.35 -17.45 2.83
C GLY A 167 -10.09 -16.45 1.71
N GLY A 168 -8.82 -16.25 1.37
CA GLY A 168 -8.44 -15.26 0.36
C GLY A 168 -9.08 -15.45 -1.03
N VAL A 169 -9.27 -16.69 -1.49
CA VAL A 169 -9.98 -16.99 -2.76
C VAL A 169 -11.46 -16.63 -2.66
N GLY A 170 -12.09 -16.90 -1.51
CA GLY A 170 -13.48 -16.50 -1.26
C GLY A 170 -13.64 -14.98 -1.32
N LEU A 171 -12.74 -14.25 -0.66
CA LEU A 171 -12.72 -12.78 -0.65
C LEU A 171 -12.47 -12.19 -2.05
N GLU A 172 -11.55 -12.78 -2.82
CA GLU A 172 -11.32 -12.37 -4.21
C GLU A 172 -12.54 -12.61 -5.10
N SER A 173 -13.23 -13.74 -4.92
CA SER A 173 -14.44 -14.09 -5.68
C SER A 173 -15.59 -13.11 -5.49
N VAL A 174 -15.67 -12.48 -4.31
CA VAL A 174 -16.64 -11.41 -4.01
C VAL A 174 -16.09 -10.01 -4.32
N GLY A 175 -15.00 -9.91 -5.08
CA GLY A 175 -14.52 -8.66 -5.65
C GLY A 175 -13.46 -7.90 -4.84
N ALA A 176 -12.96 -8.46 -3.73
CA ALA A 176 -11.88 -7.84 -2.98
C ALA A 176 -10.57 -7.83 -3.77
N VAL A 177 -9.72 -6.82 -3.56
CA VAL A 177 -8.40 -6.70 -4.19
C VAL A 177 -7.31 -6.90 -3.15
N PHE A 178 -6.30 -7.71 -3.45
CA PHE A 178 -5.21 -8.00 -2.52
C PHE A 178 -4.08 -6.99 -2.67
N ALA A 179 -3.58 -6.45 -1.56
CA ALA A 179 -2.58 -5.37 -1.54
C ALA A 179 -1.15 -5.83 -1.86
N GLY A 180 -0.95 -7.12 -2.13
CA GLY A 180 0.38 -7.70 -2.35
C GLY A 180 1.29 -7.42 -1.14
N GLY A 181 2.45 -6.83 -1.39
CA GLY A 181 3.42 -6.46 -0.34
C GLY A 181 3.20 -5.09 0.32
N LEU A 182 2.06 -4.42 0.10
CA LEU A 182 1.75 -3.14 0.75
C LEU A 182 1.15 -3.34 2.15
N SER A 183 1.61 -2.53 3.10
CA SER A 183 0.93 -2.37 4.39
C SER A 183 -0.39 -1.64 4.22
N ALA A 184 -1.33 -1.83 5.14
CA ALA A 184 -2.65 -1.21 5.05
C ALA A 184 -2.61 0.31 4.93
N ALA A 185 -1.71 0.96 5.69
CA ALA A 185 -1.50 2.41 5.58
C ALA A 185 -1.11 2.86 4.17
N LYS A 186 -0.28 2.07 3.45
CA LYS A 186 0.13 2.38 2.08
C LYS A 186 -0.95 2.00 1.07
N ALA A 187 -1.60 0.86 1.25
CA ALA A 187 -2.74 0.44 0.43
C ALA A 187 -3.86 1.49 0.48
N ARG A 188 -4.13 2.05 1.67
CA ARG A 188 -5.08 3.15 1.88
C ARG A 188 -4.68 4.39 1.07
N LEU A 189 -3.42 4.82 1.14
CA LEU A 189 -2.93 5.96 0.37
C LEU A 189 -3.00 5.72 -1.14
N LEU A 190 -2.66 4.51 -1.60
CA LEU A 190 -2.78 4.14 -3.00
C LEU A 190 -4.24 4.20 -3.47
N LEU A 191 -5.17 3.71 -2.65
CA LEU A 191 -6.59 3.76 -2.94
C LEU A 191 -7.12 5.20 -2.98
N MET A 192 -6.72 6.05 -2.03
CA MET A 192 -6.98 7.50 -2.07
C MET A 192 -6.46 8.13 -3.37
N CYS A 193 -5.31 7.67 -3.88
CA CYS A 193 -4.80 8.15 -5.15
C CYS A 193 -5.63 7.66 -6.34
N CYS A 194 -6.27 6.49 -6.29
CA CYS A 194 -6.97 5.92 -7.46
C CYS A 194 -8.41 6.41 -7.65
N LEU A 195 -9.07 6.80 -6.56
CA LEU A 195 -10.50 7.18 -6.50
C LEU A 195 -10.90 8.53 -7.12
N PRO A 196 -10.09 9.59 -7.14
CA PRO A 196 -10.52 10.91 -7.61
C PRO A 196 -10.89 10.90 -9.10
N GLY A 197 -12.04 11.49 -9.42
CA GLY A 197 -12.54 11.65 -10.80
C GLY A 197 -12.73 10.34 -11.57
N ALA A 198 -12.91 9.20 -10.89
CA ALA A 198 -13.13 7.90 -11.51
C ALA A 198 -14.43 7.26 -11.04
N SER A 199 -15.07 6.52 -11.95
CA SER A 199 -16.04 5.49 -11.61
C SER A 199 -15.37 4.37 -10.79
N THR A 200 -16.17 3.55 -10.10
CA THR A 200 -15.65 2.41 -9.33
C THR A 200 -14.83 1.45 -10.21
N ALA A 201 -15.28 1.18 -11.44
CA ALA A 201 -14.58 0.30 -12.38
C ALA A 201 -13.21 0.87 -12.79
N GLU A 202 -13.15 2.17 -13.13
CA GLU A 202 -11.89 2.84 -13.47
C GLU A 202 -10.94 2.90 -12.27
N ALA A 203 -11.44 3.23 -11.09
CA ALA A 203 -10.64 3.25 -9.86
C ALA A 203 -10.07 1.86 -9.53
N ARG A 204 -10.85 0.79 -9.76
CA ARG A 204 -10.38 -0.59 -9.63
C ARG A 204 -9.27 -0.91 -10.63
N ALA A 205 -9.44 -0.54 -11.90
CA ALA A 205 -8.42 -0.77 -12.93
C ALA A 205 -7.12 -0.02 -12.62
N ARG A 206 -7.22 1.24 -12.16
CA ARG A 206 -6.08 2.05 -11.70
C ARG A 206 -5.35 1.38 -10.54
N LEU A 207 -6.11 0.87 -9.55
CA LEU A 207 -5.56 0.18 -8.38
C LEU A 207 -4.82 -1.10 -8.78
N VAL A 208 -5.45 -1.97 -9.58
CA VAL A 208 -4.84 -3.23 -10.02
C VAL A 208 -3.57 -2.97 -10.82
N HIS A 209 -3.61 -2.04 -11.77
CA HIS A 209 -2.43 -1.65 -12.53
C HIS A 209 -1.31 -1.13 -11.63
N ALA A 210 -1.63 -0.29 -10.64
CA ALA A 210 -0.64 0.22 -9.70
C ALA A 210 -0.01 -0.89 -8.87
N LEU A 211 -0.80 -1.85 -8.40
CA LEU A 211 -0.33 -3.02 -7.66
C LEU A 211 0.57 -3.91 -8.52
N ASP A 212 0.20 -4.15 -9.78
CA ASP A 212 1.03 -4.92 -10.72
C ASP A 212 2.39 -4.25 -10.98
N VAL A 213 2.40 -2.92 -11.13
CA VAL A 213 3.64 -2.14 -11.25
C VAL A 213 4.47 -2.29 -9.98
N ILE A 214 3.87 -2.11 -8.80
CA ILE A 214 4.57 -2.16 -7.51
C ILE A 214 5.15 -3.55 -7.21
N ASP A 215 4.43 -4.61 -7.56
CA ASP A 215 4.87 -5.99 -7.40
C ASP A 215 5.83 -6.44 -8.53
N GLY A 216 6.05 -5.61 -9.55
CA GLY A 216 6.94 -5.89 -10.67
C GLY A 216 6.40 -6.89 -11.69
N ARG A 217 5.08 -7.14 -11.70
CA ARG A 217 4.42 -8.07 -12.62
C ARG A 217 4.24 -7.50 -14.03
N SER A 218 4.18 -6.18 -14.15
CA SER A 218 4.03 -5.47 -15.44
C SER A 218 5.36 -5.11 -16.12
N GLY A 219 6.45 -5.83 -15.80
CA GLY A 219 7.80 -5.63 -16.35
C GLY A 219 8.14 -6.45 -17.61
N GLY A 220 7.15 -6.80 -18.43
CA GLY A 220 7.38 -7.33 -19.78
C GLY A 220 7.48 -6.19 -20.79
N GLU A 221 8.65 -6.04 -21.41
CA GLU A 221 8.95 -5.23 -22.60
C GLU A 221 8.48 -3.77 -22.64
N GLN A 222 9.42 -2.86 -22.37
CA GLN A 222 9.76 -1.70 -23.20
C GLN A 222 11.10 -1.10 -22.78
#